data_AF-A0A959T7A3-F1
#
_entry.id   AF-A0A959T7A3-F1
#
_cell.length_a   1.000
_cell.length_b   1.000
_cell.length_c   1.000
_cell.angle_alpha   90.00
_cell.angle_beta   90.00
_cell.angle_gamma   90.00
#
_symmetry.space_group_name_H-M   'P 1'
#
loop_
_entity.id
_entity.type
_entity.pdbx_description
1 polymer ?
#
loop_
_entity_poly.entity_id
_entity_poly.type
_entity_poly.pdbx_seq_one_letter_code
_entity_poly.pdbx_strand_id
1 'polypeptide(L)'
;DHGTIRVTEPSKVVGDRNTNSNLRYKHGRNLTFEAKDVLAVKDPADAFLPKANVSTTYIFAKKDQYFVYPNNYNHFVNFYRHTFQHGGISMEEMLVPVAVLKPR
;
A
#
# COMPACT_ATOMS: atom_id res chain seq x y z
N ASP A 1 2.99 -15.35 -0.36
CA ASP A 1 2.41 -14.17 0.30
C ASP A 1 3.54 -13.20 0.59
N HIS A 2 3.33 -11.90 0.36
CA HIS A 2 4.37 -10.86 0.37
C HIS A 2 4.61 -10.34 1.79
N GLY A 3 4.69 -11.23 2.79
CA GLY A 3 4.76 -10.84 4.20
C GLY A 3 3.51 -10.09 4.68
N THR A 4 3.42 -9.86 5.98
CA THR A 4 2.37 -9.03 6.60
C THR A 4 2.99 -8.35 7.81
N ILE A 5 2.63 -7.09 8.03
CA ILE A 5 3.17 -6.31 9.15
C ILE A 5 2.04 -5.74 10.01
N ARG A 6 2.37 -5.46 11.27
CA ARG A 6 1.47 -4.75 12.17
C ARG A 6 1.57 -3.24 11.90
N VAL A 7 0.49 -2.65 11.40
CA VAL A 7 0.46 -1.21 11.06
C VAL A 7 0.20 -0.35 12.30
N THR A 8 0.81 0.84 12.37
CA THR A 8 0.63 1.72 13.54
C THR A 8 0.38 3.19 13.20
N GLU A 9 0.89 3.67 12.06
CA GLU A 9 0.81 5.07 11.67
C GLU A 9 -0.20 5.30 10.53
N PRO A 10 -1.31 6.04 10.75
CA PRO A 10 -2.22 6.35 9.66
C PRO A 10 -1.63 7.42 8.73
N SER A 11 -1.81 7.22 7.42
CA SER A 11 -1.50 8.21 6.38
C SER A 11 -2.78 8.55 5.61
N LYS A 12 -3.05 9.84 5.43
CA LYS A 12 -4.27 10.30 4.74
C LYS A 12 -4.13 10.11 3.23
N VAL A 13 -5.16 9.54 2.61
CA VAL A 13 -5.28 9.46 1.15
C VAL A 13 -6.63 10.01 0.70
N VAL A 14 -6.63 10.72 -0.41
CA VAL A 14 -7.84 11.14 -1.12
C VAL A 14 -7.73 10.64 -2.56
N GLY A 15 -8.84 10.16 -3.11
CA GLY A 15 -8.90 9.68 -4.48
C GLY A 15 -10.34 9.42 -4.91
N ASP A 16 -10.52 9.06 -6.18
CA ASP A 16 -11.82 8.68 -6.73
C ASP A 16 -12.43 7.49 -5.96
N ARG A 17 -13.76 7.38 -5.97
CA ARG A 17 -14.52 6.25 -5.37
C ARG A 17 -14.10 4.87 -5.87
N ASN A 18 -13.52 4.79 -7.08
CA ASN A 18 -13.10 3.54 -7.71
C ASN A 18 -11.68 3.09 -7.30
N THR A 19 -11.21 3.53 -6.14
CA THR A 19 -9.95 3.05 -5.57
C THR A 19 -10.17 1.70 -4.87
N ASN A 20 -9.19 0.80 -4.95
CA ASN A 20 -9.23 -0.51 -4.32
C ASN A 20 -9.33 -0.41 -2.78
N SER A 21 -9.77 -1.47 -2.11
CA SER A 21 -9.96 -1.50 -0.65
C SER A 21 -8.68 -1.71 0.17
N ASN A 22 -7.56 -2.10 -0.45
CA ASN A 22 -6.31 -2.39 0.27
C ASN A 22 -5.79 -1.15 1.03
N LEU A 23 -5.30 -1.34 2.25
CA LEU A 23 -4.88 -0.26 3.15
C LEU A 23 -3.42 0.14 2.99
N ARG A 24 -2.63 -0.63 2.26
CA ARG A 24 -1.18 -0.46 2.11
C ARG A 24 -0.75 -0.09 0.70
N TYR A 25 -1.59 -0.34 -0.30
CA TYR A 25 -1.44 0.27 -1.63
C TYR A 25 -2.77 0.76 -2.16
N LYS A 26 -2.71 1.85 -2.93
CA LYS A 26 -3.83 2.33 -3.73
C LYS A 26 -3.42 2.46 -5.18
N HIS A 27 -4.36 2.19 -6.08
CA HIS A 27 -4.24 2.59 -7.47
C HIS A 27 -5.49 3.36 -7.90
N GLY A 28 -5.30 4.40 -8.70
CA GLY A 28 -6.39 5.24 -9.14
C GLY A 28 -5.93 6.49 -9.87
N ARG A 29 -6.89 7.34 -10.20
CA ARG A 29 -6.65 8.65 -10.80
C ARG A 29 -6.71 9.70 -9.69
N ASN A 30 -5.96 10.80 -9.87
CA ASN A 30 -6.01 11.98 -8.99
C ASN A 30 -5.83 11.65 -7.49
N LEU A 31 -4.86 10.81 -7.16
CA LEU A 31 -4.56 10.48 -5.77
C LEU A 31 -3.81 11.66 -5.11
N THR A 32 -4.32 12.11 -3.97
CA THR A 32 -3.64 13.05 -3.07
C THR A 32 -3.21 12.30 -1.82
N PHE A 33 -1.94 12.41 -1.47
CA PHE A 33 -1.30 11.65 -0.39
C PHE A 33 -0.11 12.44 0.17
N GLU A 34 0.37 12.02 1.34
CA GLU A 34 1.60 12.54 1.91
C GLU A 34 2.82 11.89 1.25
N ALA A 35 3.66 12.68 0.58
CA ALA A 35 4.74 12.17 -0.26
C ALA A 35 5.83 11.44 0.52
N LYS A 36 6.10 11.84 1.77
CA LYS A 36 7.11 11.17 2.61
C LYS A 36 6.67 9.74 2.98
N ASP A 37 5.35 9.49 3.02
CA ASP A 37 4.75 8.25 3.50
C ASP A 37 4.67 7.16 2.43
N VAL A 38 4.88 7.51 1.15
CA VAL A 38 4.63 6.60 0.04
C VAL A 38 5.78 6.49 -0.94
N LEU A 39 5.88 5.35 -1.61
CA LEU A 39 6.47 5.27 -2.94
C LEU A 39 5.34 5.46 -3.96
N ALA A 40 5.45 6.51 -4.78
CA ALA A 40 4.49 6.79 -5.84
C ALA A 40 5.05 6.39 -7.21
N VAL A 41 4.27 5.59 -7.95
CA VAL A 41 4.57 5.16 -9.31
C VAL A 41 3.55 5.83 -10.23
N LYS A 42 3.97 6.92 -10.89
CA LYS A 42 3.11 7.73 -11.75
C LYS A 42 2.84 7.07 -13.10
N ASP A 43 3.82 6.35 -13.64
CA ASP A 43 3.65 5.46 -14.79
C ASP A 43 3.73 4.01 -14.31
N PRO A 44 2.62 3.24 -14.31
CA PRO A 44 2.62 1.84 -13.87
C PRO A 44 3.63 0.94 -14.60
N ALA A 45 3.99 1.26 -15.85
CA ALA A 45 4.95 0.46 -16.61
C ALA A 45 6.36 0.51 -16.00
N ASP A 46 6.74 1.60 -15.33
CA ASP A 46 8.05 1.74 -14.67
C ASP A 46 8.24 0.71 -13.53
N ALA A 47 7.13 0.19 -12.99
CA ALA A 47 7.12 -0.84 -11.95
C ALA A 47 6.55 -2.19 -12.45
N PHE A 48 6.41 -2.37 -13.77
CA PHE A 48 5.82 -3.57 -14.38
C PHE A 48 4.38 -3.87 -13.90
N LEU A 49 3.61 -2.81 -13.60
CA LEU A 49 2.22 -2.89 -13.14
C LEU A 49 1.21 -2.64 -14.27
N PRO A 50 0.00 -3.20 -14.18
CA PRO A 50 -1.02 -3.00 -15.21
C PRO A 50 -1.52 -1.55 -15.25
N LYS A 51 -1.73 -1.04 -16.46
CA LYS A 51 -2.39 0.26 -16.69
C LYS A 51 -3.88 0.04 -16.92
N ALA A 52 -4.69 0.20 -15.87
CA ALA A 52 -6.15 0.17 -16.01
C ALA A 52 -6.67 1.34 -16.86
N ASN A 53 -5.97 2.48 -16.82
CA ASN A 53 -6.20 3.65 -17.67
C ASN A 53 -4.91 4.48 -17.78
N VAL A 54 -4.86 5.40 -18.74
CA VAL A 54 -3.67 6.20 -19.06
C VAL A 54 -3.14 7.00 -17.86
N SER A 55 -4.04 7.44 -16.97
CA SER A 55 -3.70 8.24 -15.79
C SER A 55 -3.68 7.46 -14.47
N THR A 56 -3.59 6.12 -14.52
CA THR A 56 -3.47 5.30 -13.30
C THR A 56 -2.14 5.60 -12.61
N THR A 57 -2.19 6.02 -11.35
CA THR A 57 -1.04 6.11 -10.44
C THR A 57 -1.17 5.03 -9.37
N TYR A 58 -0.05 4.40 -9.01
CA TYR A 58 0.04 3.52 -7.85
C TYR A 58 0.77 4.23 -6.72
N ILE A 59 0.31 4.04 -5.49
CA ILE A 59 1.03 4.43 -4.28
C ILE A 59 1.14 3.24 -3.35
N PHE A 60 2.31 3.06 -2.78
CA PHE A 60 2.61 2.01 -1.81
C PHE A 60 3.07 2.64 -0.50
N ALA A 61 2.46 2.24 0.60
CA ALA A 61 2.80 2.73 1.93
C ALA A 61 4.21 2.24 2.33
N LYS A 62 5.00 3.16 2.88
CA LYS A 62 6.31 2.85 3.48
C LYS A 62 6.13 2.38 4.93
N LYS A 63 7.17 1.73 5.47
CA LYS A 63 7.26 1.34 6.89
C LYS A 63 5.97 0.63 7.35
N ASP A 64 5.39 1.03 8.47
CA ASP A 64 4.17 0.50 9.08
C ASP A 64 2.94 1.43 8.90
N GLN A 65 2.98 2.28 7.86
CA GLN A 65 1.92 3.24 7.59
C GLN A 65 0.69 2.65 6.89
N TYR A 66 -0.50 3.18 7.07
CA TYR A 66 -1.69 2.66 6.37
C TYR A 66 -2.64 3.77 5.94
N PHE A 67 -3.23 3.59 4.77
CA PHE A 67 -4.08 4.57 4.12
C PHE A 67 -5.46 4.65 4.76
N VAL A 68 -5.85 5.86 5.16
CA VAL A 68 -7.18 6.15 5.68
C VAL A 68 -7.75 7.37 4.96
N TYR A 69 -9.01 7.27 4.51
CA TYR A 69 -9.71 8.40 3.90
C TYR A 69 -10.17 9.41 4.96
N PRO A 70 -10.34 10.70 4.63
CA PRO A 70 -10.76 11.71 5.59
C PRO A 70 -12.15 11.47 6.20
N ASN A 71 -13.04 10.82 5.46
CA ASN A 71 -14.39 10.52 5.95
C ASN A 71 -14.33 9.46 7.06
N ASN A 72 -14.93 9.75 8.22
CA ASN A 72 -14.85 8.91 9.42
C ASN A 72 -13.39 8.55 9.83
N TYR A 73 -12.44 9.46 9.61
CA TYR A 73 -11.01 9.22 9.81
C TYR A 73 -10.67 8.56 11.16
N ASN A 74 -11.09 9.15 12.28
CA ASN A 74 -10.77 8.65 13.61
C ASN A 74 -11.31 7.23 13.87
N HIS A 75 -12.49 6.90 13.35
CA HIS A 75 -13.05 5.56 13.45
C HIS A 75 -12.15 4.54 12.75
N PHE A 76 -11.78 4.81 11.48
CA PHE A 76 -10.94 3.90 10.71
C PHE A 76 -9.49 3.85 11.18
N VAL A 77 -8.95 4.96 11.70
CA VAL A 77 -7.65 4.96 12.38
C VAL A 77 -7.68 3.93 13.51
N ASN A 78 -8.64 4.04 14.43
CA ASN A 78 -8.74 3.14 15.57
C ASN A 78 -9.06 1.70 15.16
N PHE A 79 -9.89 1.52 14.13
CA PHE A 79 -10.29 0.21 13.64
C PHE A 79 -9.11 -0.60 13.04
N TYR A 80 -8.22 0.06 12.31
CA TYR A 80 -7.10 -0.62 11.62
C TYR A 80 -5.77 -0.56 12.36
N ARG A 81 -5.61 0.34 13.34
CA ARG A 81 -4.37 0.43 14.11
C ARG A 81 -4.09 -0.91 14.80
N HIS A 82 -2.84 -1.36 14.74
CA HIS A 82 -2.37 -2.64 15.26
C HIS A 82 -2.95 -3.90 14.59
N THR A 83 -3.67 -3.75 13.47
CA THR A 83 -4.02 -4.90 12.63
C THR A 83 -2.84 -5.34 11.76
N PHE A 84 -2.89 -6.57 11.30
CA PHE A 84 -1.94 -7.14 10.36
C PHE A 84 -2.38 -6.83 8.93
N GLN A 85 -1.53 -6.15 8.16
CA GLN A 85 -1.81 -5.70 6.80
C GLN A 85 -0.63 -5.99 5.87
N HIS A 86 -0.92 -6.05 4.57
CA HIS A 86 0.06 -6.33 3.53
C HIS A 86 -0.20 -5.48 2.27
N GLY A 87 0.79 -5.43 1.40
CA GLY A 87 0.73 -4.79 0.09
C GLY A 87 1.47 -3.46 0.00
N GLY A 88 2.17 -3.06 1.05
CA GLY A 88 3.07 -1.90 1.03
C GLY A 88 4.47 -2.31 0.58
N ILE A 89 5.45 -1.48 0.93
CA ILE A 89 6.87 -1.71 0.62
C ILE A 89 7.73 -1.73 1.88
N SER A 90 7.23 -2.28 2.99
CA SER A 90 8.06 -2.52 4.17
C SER A 90 9.15 -3.56 3.87
N MET A 91 10.19 -3.61 4.70
CA MET A 91 11.28 -4.57 4.51
C MET A 91 10.78 -6.01 4.59
N GLU A 92 9.90 -6.29 5.56
CA GLU A 92 9.26 -7.60 5.75
C GLU A 92 8.34 -7.98 4.59
N GLU A 93 7.76 -6.98 3.90
CA GLU A 93 6.91 -7.24 2.74
C GLU A 93 7.71 -7.52 1.46
N MET A 94 8.92 -6.93 1.35
CA MET A 94 9.76 -7.03 0.17
C MET A 94 10.77 -8.18 0.21
N LEU A 95 11.21 -8.61 1.40
CA LEU A 95 12.17 -9.70 1.56
C LEU A 95 11.46 -11.06 1.59
N VAL A 96 11.77 -11.92 0.62
CA VAL A 96 11.24 -13.29 0.55
C VAL A 96 12.35 -14.28 0.90
N PRO A 97 12.21 -15.08 1.97
CA PRO A 97 13.17 -16.14 2.25
C PRO A 97 13.07 -17.24 1.20
N VAL A 98 14.22 -17.71 0.70
CA VAL A 98 14.31 -18.80 -0.27
C VAL A 98 15.21 -19.89 0.28
N ALA A 99 14.73 -21.13 0.23
CA ALA A 99 15.49 -22.32 0.58
C ALA A 99 15.53 -23.27 -0.62
N VAL A 100 16.72 -23.81 -0.92
CA VAL A 100 16.92 -24.83 -1.96
C VAL A 100 17.26 -26.15 -1.27
N LEU A 101 16.40 -27.15 -1.43
CA LEU A 101 16.59 -28.47 -0.84
C LEU A 101 17.22 -29.41 -1.85
N LYS A 102 18.21 -30.18 -1.42
CA LYS A 102 18.78 -31.29 -2.21
C LYS A 102 18.20 -32.60 -1.67
N PRO A 103 17.66 -33.48 -2.54
CA PRO A 103 17.20 -34.80 -2.13
C PRO A 103 18.37 -35.62 -1.57
N ARG A 104 18.06 -36.50 -0.62
CA ARG A 104 18.98 -37.53 -0.13
C ARG A 104 18.90 -38.77 -1.00
#